data_AF-A0A1E3X699-F1
#
_entry.id   AF-A0A1E3X699-F1
#
_cell.length_a   1.000
_cell.length_b   1.000
_cell.length_c   1.000
_cell.angle_alpha   90.00
_cell.angle_beta   90.00
_cell.angle_gamma   90.00
#
_symmetry.space_group_name_H-M   'P 1'
#
loop_
_entity.id
_entity.type
_entity.pdbx_description
1 polymer ?
#
loop_
_entity_poly.entity_id
_entity_poly.type
_entity_poly.pdbx_seq_one_letter_code
_entity_poly.pdbx_strand_id
1 'polypeptide(L)'
;MNSNKPFVQWRFLVNRYNEHEIEKAKALAKEIGVDKLEITIFRCDMGNELVFNNKKQFENVQKWLPGNETLSMYDYSNKMKKKIKVNDCGWLWSQATINWNGSVSPCCAVWYEKFDFGNINRDTFRKIWNNEKYQGARKIVRGDRINAPGNICHICCLNKAAI
;
A
#
# COMPACT_ATOMS: atom_id res chain seq x y z
N MET A 1 6.45 -21.03 -18.47
CA MET A 1 7.47 -20.03 -18.11
C MET A 1 8.47 -19.88 -19.26
N ASN A 2 8.01 -19.55 -20.47
CA ASN A 2 8.83 -19.59 -21.71
C ASN A 2 9.13 -18.18 -22.25
N SER A 3 9.49 -17.22 -21.39
CA SER A 3 9.87 -15.89 -21.85
C SER A 3 11.36 -15.85 -22.17
N ASN A 4 11.71 -15.49 -23.40
CA ASN A 4 13.11 -15.41 -23.85
C ASN A 4 13.84 -14.15 -23.34
N LYS A 5 13.11 -13.17 -22.79
CA LYS A 5 13.67 -11.97 -22.16
C LYS A 5 12.87 -11.58 -20.91
N PRO A 6 13.46 -10.87 -19.94
CA PRO A 6 12.68 -10.22 -18.89
C PRO A 6 11.74 -9.17 -19.51
N PHE A 7 10.55 -9.03 -18.93
CA PHE A 7 9.70 -7.87 -19.20
C PHE A 7 10.07 -6.76 -18.23
N VAL A 8 10.63 -5.66 -18.73
CA VAL A 8 11.11 -4.53 -17.93
C VAL A 8 10.05 -3.44 -17.88
N GLN A 9 9.51 -3.22 -16.68
CA GLN A 9 8.57 -2.14 -16.42
C GLN A 9 9.23 -1.02 -15.63
N TRP A 10 9.13 0.22 -16.11
CA TRP A 10 9.44 1.41 -15.33
C TRP A 10 8.16 2.02 -14.77
N ARG A 11 8.04 2.07 -13.44
CA ARG A 11 6.99 2.83 -12.75
C ARG A 11 7.56 4.18 -12.32
N PHE A 12 7.14 5.24 -13.00
CA PHE A 12 7.53 6.61 -12.70
C PHE A 12 6.58 7.19 -11.65
N LEU A 13 7.03 7.23 -10.38
CA LEU A 13 6.23 7.74 -9.26
C LEU A 13 6.23 9.27 -9.28
N VAL A 14 5.09 9.87 -9.63
CA VAL A 14 4.96 11.32 -9.79
C VAL A 14 4.81 12.03 -8.45
N ASN A 15 5.73 12.93 -8.14
CA ASN A 15 5.74 13.82 -6.99
C ASN A 15 6.04 15.26 -7.43
N ARG A 16 5.95 16.22 -6.50
CA ARG A 16 6.19 17.64 -6.77
C ARG A 16 7.51 17.96 -7.48
N TYR A 17 8.54 17.20 -7.14
CA TYR A 17 9.89 17.46 -7.60
C TYR A 17 10.19 16.87 -8.98
N ASN A 18 9.33 16.00 -9.51
CA ASN A 18 9.56 15.35 -10.81
C ASN A 18 8.37 15.42 -11.78
N GLU A 19 7.22 15.99 -11.39
CA GLU A 19 6.04 16.04 -12.27
C GLU A 19 6.30 16.76 -13.60
N HIS A 20 7.21 17.72 -13.61
CA HIS A 20 7.64 18.43 -14.81
C HIS A 20 8.56 17.59 -15.74
N GLU A 21 9.09 16.46 -15.25
CA GLU A 21 9.97 15.57 -16.02
C GLU A 21 9.21 14.42 -16.71
N ILE A 22 7.88 14.39 -16.68
CA ILE A 22 7.09 13.30 -17.29
C ILE A 22 7.41 13.11 -18.77
N GLU A 23 7.51 14.18 -19.56
CA GLU A 23 7.84 14.07 -21.00
C GLU A 23 9.28 13.58 -21.23
N LYS A 24 10.22 14.01 -20.37
CA LYS A 24 11.60 13.53 -20.39
C LYS A 24 11.66 12.04 -20.02
N ALA A 25 10.87 11.59 -19.05
CA ALA A 25 10.75 10.18 -18.68
C ALA A 25 10.18 9.34 -19.83
N LYS A 26 9.18 9.85 -20.58
CA LYS A 26 8.65 9.19 -21.78
C LYS A 26 9.70 9.05 -22.88
N ALA A 27 10.46 10.12 -23.15
CA ALA A 27 11.55 10.08 -24.14
C ALA A 27 12.63 9.07 -23.73
N LEU A 28 13.08 9.12 -22.48
CA LEU A 28 14.09 8.21 -21.96
C LEU A 28 13.62 6.75 -21.98
N ALA A 29 12.35 6.49 -21.63
CA ALA A 29 11.78 5.15 -21.69
C ALA A 29 11.86 4.54 -23.09
N LYS A 30 11.62 5.35 -24.13
CA LYS A 30 11.76 4.95 -25.53
C LYS A 30 13.22 4.71 -25.91
N GLU A 31 14.12 5.57 -25.45
CA GLU A 31 15.56 5.48 -25.71
C GLU A 31 16.19 4.21 -25.11
N ILE A 32 15.93 3.94 -23.82
CA ILE A 32 16.50 2.79 -23.12
C ILE A 32 15.74 1.48 -23.40
N GLY A 33 14.59 1.56 -24.06
CA GLY A 33 13.82 0.40 -24.52
C GLY A 33 13.11 -0.39 -23.42
N VAL A 34 12.52 0.26 -22.40
CA VAL A 34 11.65 -0.45 -21.44
C VAL A 34 10.40 -0.97 -22.14
N ASP A 35 9.91 -2.15 -21.74
CA ASP A 35 8.71 -2.74 -22.36
C ASP A 35 7.43 -1.99 -21.96
N LYS A 36 7.41 -1.38 -20.76
CA LYS A 36 6.30 -0.55 -20.29
C LYS A 36 6.77 0.60 -19.40
N LEU A 37 6.39 1.82 -19.75
CA LEU A 37 6.39 2.96 -18.85
C LEU A 37 5.00 3.12 -18.23
N GLU A 38 4.93 3.18 -16.90
CA GLU A 38 3.73 3.50 -16.15
C GLU A 38 3.96 4.79 -15.37
N ILE A 39 3.23 5.85 -15.72
CA ILE A 39 3.17 7.08 -14.92
C ILE A 39 2.20 6.82 -13.77
N THR A 40 2.71 6.72 -12.55
CA THR A 40 1.94 6.25 -11.40
C THR A 40 1.85 7.35 -10.34
N ILE A 41 0.69 7.45 -9.69
CA ILE A 41 0.49 8.29 -8.52
C ILE A 41 1.46 7.88 -7.40
N PHE A 42 2.18 8.85 -6.85
CA PHE A 42 3.07 8.62 -5.72
C PHE A 42 2.29 8.44 -4.41
N ARG A 43 2.36 7.23 -3.84
CA ARG A 43 1.81 6.92 -2.52
C ARG A 43 2.91 7.06 -1.47
N CYS A 44 3.03 8.26 -0.90
CA CYS A 44 4.06 8.59 0.08
C CYS A 44 3.71 8.07 1.48
N ASP A 45 4.71 7.52 2.18
CA ASP A 45 4.63 7.10 3.58
C ASP A 45 3.42 6.21 3.90
N MET A 46 3.40 5.03 3.25
CA MET A 46 2.35 4.01 3.44
C MET A 46 2.29 3.46 4.88
N GLY A 47 3.39 3.53 5.63
CA GLY A 47 3.45 3.05 7.01
C GLY A 47 2.60 3.92 7.94
N ASN A 48 2.82 5.24 7.90
CA ASN A 48 2.02 6.17 8.70
C ASN A 48 0.59 6.31 8.20
N GLU A 49 0.35 6.05 6.93
CA GLU A 49 -0.99 6.04 6.33
C GLU A 49 -1.97 5.11 7.05
N LEU A 50 -1.49 3.99 7.62
CA LEU A 50 -2.33 3.04 8.35
C LEU A 50 -2.79 3.60 9.71
N VAL A 51 -1.97 4.43 10.35
CA VAL A 51 -2.16 4.89 11.74
C VAL A 51 -2.65 6.33 11.82
N PHE A 52 -2.43 7.13 10.78
CA PHE A 52 -2.95 8.50 10.69
C PHE A 52 -4.33 8.51 10.05
N ASN A 53 -5.19 9.38 10.55
CA ASN A 53 -6.39 9.75 9.81
C ASN A 53 -6.02 10.52 8.53
N ASN A 54 -6.98 10.64 7.60
CA ASN A 54 -6.74 11.22 6.28
C ASN A 54 -6.12 12.63 6.31
N LYS A 55 -6.58 13.52 7.21
CA LYS A 55 -6.07 14.89 7.30
C LYS A 55 -4.62 14.92 7.79
N LYS A 56 -4.32 14.17 8.85
CA LYS A 56 -2.96 14.07 9.39
C LYS A 56 -2.00 13.43 8.37
N GLN A 57 -2.47 12.42 7.63
CA GLN A 57 -1.67 11.84 6.56
C GLN A 57 -1.41 12.85 5.44
N PHE A 58 -2.42 13.62 5.02
CA PHE A 58 -2.23 14.69 4.04
C PHE A 58 -1.16 15.68 4.50
N GLU A 59 -1.23 16.17 5.73
CA GLU A 59 -0.26 17.09 6.30
C GLU A 59 1.16 16.52 6.33
N ASN A 60 1.30 15.24 6.64
CA ASN A 60 2.56 14.51 6.65
C ASN A 60 3.23 14.46 5.26
N VAL A 61 2.43 14.27 4.21
CA VAL A 61 2.95 14.02 2.85
C VAL A 61 2.87 15.23 1.91
N GLN A 62 2.16 16.31 2.28
CA GLN A 62 1.82 17.43 1.41
C GLN A 62 3.02 18.04 0.65
N LYS A 63 4.21 18.03 1.25
CA LYS A 63 5.43 18.57 0.63
C LYS A 63 5.88 17.81 -0.61
N TRP A 64 5.53 16.52 -0.70
CA TRP A 64 5.85 15.65 -1.81
C TRP A 64 4.75 15.58 -2.86
N LEU A 65 3.53 15.97 -2.52
CA LEU A 65 2.40 15.83 -3.43
C LEU A 65 2.55 16.75 -4.65
N PRO A 66 2.26 16.26 -5.87
CA PRO A 66 2.39 17.04 -7.10
C PRO A 66 1.52 18.30 -7.06
N GLY A 67 1.94 19.35 -7.76
CA GLY A 67 1.13 20.55 -7.96
C GLY A 67 -0.13 20.24 -8.78
N ASN A 68 -0.02 19.36 -9.77
CA ASN A 68 -1.18 18.89 -10.52
C ASN A 68 -1.98 17.84 -9.72
N GLU A 69 -3.14 18.25 -9.20
CA GLU A 69 -4.01 17.38 -8.38
C GLU A 69 -4.46 16.11 -9.13
N THR A 70 -4.57 16.14 -10.47
CA THR A 70 -4.95 14.94 -11.24
C THR A 70 -3.93 13.80 -11.10
N LEU A 71 -2.68 14.12 -10.75
CA LEU A 71 -1.59 13.19 -10.49
C LEU A 71 -1.47 12.80 -9.00
N SER A 72 -2.44 13.22 -8.18
CA SER A 72 -2.47 13.00 -6.74
C SER A 72 -3.64 12.11 -6.32
N MET A 73 -3.39 11.31 -5.27
CA MET A 73 -4.43 10.52 -4.59
C MET A 73 -5.29 11.35 -3.62
N TYR A 74 -4.94 12.61 -3.39
CA TYR A 74 -5.65 13.51 -2.47
C TYR A 74 -6.41 14.59 -3.23
N ASP A 75 -7.54 14.99 -2.66
CA ASP A 75 -8.27 16.21 -2.98
C ASP A 75 -7.73 17.32 -2.07
N TYR A 76 -7.20 18.39 -2.67
CA TYR A 76 -6.49 19.44 -1.94
C TYR A 76 -7.44 20.43 -1.30
N SER A 77 -8.69 20.51 -1.79
CA SER A 77 -9.72 21.39 -1.23
C SER A 77 -10.14 20.93 0.16
N ASN A 78 -10.33 19.62 0.34
CA ASN A 78 -10.76 19.02 1.60
C ASN A 78 -9.62 18.33 2.37
N LYS A 79 -8.43 18.23 1.77
CA LYS A 79 -7.23 17.59 2.34
C LYS A 79 -7.47 16.13 2.72
N MET A 80 -8.25 15.41 1.91
CA MET A 80 -8.57 14.00 2.11
C MET A 80 -8.18 13.17 0.89
N LYS A 81 -8.00 11.86 1.09
CA LYS A 81 -7.87 10.95 -0.05
C LYS A 81 -9.14 11.01 -0.90
N LYS A 82 -8.95 11.03 -2.21
CA LYS A 82 -10.04 10.85 -3.17
C LYS A 82 -10.72 9.51 -2.87
N LYS A 83 -12.06 9.49 -2.88
CA LYS A 83 -12.81 8.27 -2.56
C LYS A 83 -12.48 7.19 -3.58
N ILE A 84 -11.79 6.14 -3.14
CA ILE A 84 -11.67 4.90 -3.88
C ILE A 84 -12.73 3.96 -3.30
N LYS A 85 -13.61 3.44 -4.16
CA LYS A 85 -14.70 2.54 -3.74
C LYS A 85 -14.12 1.14 -3.46
N VAL A 86 -13.32 1.00 -2.42
CA VAL A 86 -12.89 -0.33 -1.95
C VAL A 86 -13.24 -0.45 -0.49
N ASN A 87 -14.46 -0.94 -0.25
CA ASN A 87 -14.90 -1.29 1.10
C ASN A 87 -14.29 -2.64 1.56
N ASP A 88 -13.69 -3.42 0.65
CA ASP A 88 -13.32 -4.80 0.92
C ASP A 88 -11.85 -5.05 0.58
N CYS A 89 -10.95 -4.89 1.57
CA CYS A 89 -9.54 -5.24 1.40
C CYS A 89 -9.37 -6.75 1.13
N GLY A 90 -9.30 -7.14 -0.15
CA GLY A 90 -9.15 -8.54 -0.57
C GLY A 90 -7.79 -9.18 -0.29
N TRP A 91 -6.81 -8.41 0.20
CA TRP A 91 -5.44 -8.89 0.41
C TRP A 91 -5.39 -9.99 1.46
N LEU A 92 -6.24 -9.95 2.47
CA LEU A 92 -6.27 -10.96 3.54
C LEU A 92 -6.62 -12.39 3.06
N TRP A 93 -7.11 -12.54 1.83
CA TRP A 93 -7.42 -13.82 1.19
C TRP A 93 -6.45 -14.20 0.08
N SER A 94 -5.68 -13.24 -0.44
CA SER A 94 -4.88 -13.42 -1.66
C SER A 94 -3.39 -13.15 -1.47
N GLN A 95 -2.98 -12.43 -0.42
CA GLN A 95 -1.63 -11.89 -0.26
C GLN A 95 -1.17 -11.87 1.19
N ALA A 96 0.13 -12.08 1.39
CA ALA A 96 0.86 -11.88 2.65
C ALA A 96 2.19 -11.20 2.35
N THR A 97 2.77 -10.54 3.35
CA THR A 97 4.15 -10.05 3.26
C THR A 97 5.02 -10.83 4.22
N ILE A 98 6.05 -11.49 3.70
CA ILE A 98 7.11 -12.11 4.52
C ILE A 98 8.29 -11.14 4.51
N ASN A 99 8.62 -10.60 5.68
CA ASN A 99 9.72 -9.65 5.85
C ASN A 99 11.07 -10.37 5.90
N TRP A 100 12.16 -9.61 5.76
CA TRP A 100 13.53 -10.11 5.71
C TRP A 100 13.94 -10.94 6.94
N ASN A 101 13.35 -10.66 8.11
CA ASN A 101 13.59 -11.39 9.38
C ASN A 101 12.65 -12.61 9.56
N GLY A 102 11.89 -12.96 8.53
CA GLY A 102 10.89 -14.04 8.55
C GLY A 102 9.56 -13.67 9.20
N SER A 103 9.37 -12.45 9.71
CA SER A 103 8.06 -12.04 10.23
C SER A 103 7.04 -11.95 9.10
N VAL A 104 5.77 -12.21 9.41
CA VAL A 104 4.69 -12.23 8.42
C VAL A 104 3.69 -11.13 8.75
N SER A 105 3.58 -10.12 7.90
CA SER A 105 2.60 -9.05 8.02
C SER A 105 1.40 -9.31 7.08
N PRO A 106 0.19 -8.80 7.41
CA PRO A 106 -1.00 -8.99 6.56
C PRO A 106 -0.99 -8.15 5.27
N CYS A 107 -0.08 -7.18 5.15
CA CYS A 107 -0.03 -6.20 4.07
C CYS A 107 1.36 -5.54 4.05
N CYS A 108 1.87 -5.17 2.87
CA CYS A 108 3.19 -4.55 2.71
C CYS A 108 3.31 -3.15 3.32
N ALA A 109 2.19 -2.50 3.63
CA ALA A 109 2.17 -1.21 4.32
C ALA A 109 2.41 -1.34 5.84
N VAL A 110 2.34 -2.55 6.39
CA VAL A 110 2.56 -2.78 7.82
C VAL A 110 4.06 -2.79 8.09
N TRP A 111 4.57 -1.71 8.70
CA TRP A 111 6.00 -1.53 8.95
C TRP A 111 6.46 -1.97 10.35
N TYR A 112 5.62 -1.78 11.38
CA TYR A 112 6.00 -2.06 12.76
C TYR A 112 5.78 -3.54 13.10
N GLU A 113 6.84 -4.23 13.54
CA GLU A 113 6.82 -5.67 13.86
C GLU A 113 5.76 -6.06 14.90
N LYS A 114 5.40 -5.15 15.82
CA LYS A 114 4.34 -5.37 16.81
C LYS A 114 2.99 -5.74 16.17
N PHE A 115 2.79 -5.37 14.91
CA PHE A 115 1.58 -5.65 14.14
C PHE A 115 1.68 -6.92 13.28
N ASP A 116 2.80 -7.65 13.33
CA ASP A 116 2.97 -8.87 12.55
C ASP A 116 2.10 -10.01 13.04
N PHE A 117 1.70 -10.86 12.10
CA PHE A 117 0.78 -11.95 12.31
C PHE A 117 1.48 -13.28 12.64
N GLY A 118 2.78 -13.40 12.42
CA GLY A 118 3.56 -14.58 12.77
C GLY A 118 5.02 -14.45 12.36
N ASN A 119 5.77 -15.56 12.41
CA ASN A 119 7.13 -15.62 11.86
C ASN A 119 7.41 -17.02 11.30
N ILE A 120 7.82 -17.12 10.03
CA ILE A 120 8.05 -18.39 9.32
C ILE A 120 9.23 -19.20 9.87
N ASN A 121 10.12 -18.56 10.64
CA ASN A 121 11.24 -19.25 11.30
C ASN A 121 10.76 -20.05 12.53
N ARG A 122 9.51 -19.87 12.96
CA ARG A 122 8.92 -20.55 14.14
C ARG A 122 7.73 -21.43 13.78
N ASP A 123 6.92 -21.02 12.82
CA ASP A 123 5.69 -21.69 12.42
C ASP A 123 5.60 -21.86 10.89
N THR A 124 4.84 -22.86 10.43
CA THR A 124 4.55 -22.97 8.99
C THR A 124 3.68 -21.82 8.52
N PHE A 125 3.86 -21.39 7.27
CA PHE A 125 3.02 -20.35 6.67
C PHE A 125 1.52 -20.70 6.74
N ARG A 126 1.15 -21.98 6.54
CA ARG A 126 -0.23 -22.45 6.65
C ARG A 126 -0.82 -22.22 8.04
N LYS A 127 -0.04 -22.45 9.10
CA LYS A 127 -0.44 -22.19 10.49
C LYS A 127 -0.61 -20.70 10.72
N ILE A 128 0.33 -19.88 10.26
CA ILE A 128 0.26 -18.41 10.36
C ILE A 128 -0.99 -17.88 9.63
N TRP A 129 -1.19 -18.24 8.37
CA TRP A 129 -2.28 -17.78 7.51
C TRP A 129 -3.69 -18.09 8.04
N ASN A 130 -3.81 -19.09 8.92
CA ASN A 130 -5.07 -19.54 9.52
C ASN A 130 -5.18 -19.20 11.02
N ASN A 131 -4.22 -18.49 11.60
CA ASN A 131 -4.23 -18.14 13.01
C ASN A 131 -5.29 -17.08 13.36
N GLU A 132 -5.45 -16.83 14.66
CA GLU A 132 -6.44 -15.89 15.19
C GLU A 132 -6.25 -14.45 14.66
N LYS A 133 -5.02 -14.01 14.39
CA LYS A 133 -4.76 -12.66 13.86
C LYS A 133 -5.30 -12.51 12.44
N TYR A 134 -5.05 -13.49 11.56
CA TYR A 134 -5.62 -13.50 10.20
C TYR A 134 -7.14 -13.68 10.21
N GLN A 135 -7.67 -14.62 11.02
CA GLN A 135 -9.11 -14.83 11.13
C GLN A 135 -9.83 -13.57 11.66
N GLY A 136 -9.25 -12.91 12.66
CA GLY A 136 -9.75 -11.64 13.19
C GLY A 136 -9.72 -10.53 12.14
N ALA A 137 -8.62 -10.39 11.41
CA ALA A 137 -8.50 -9.39 10.33
C ALA A 137 -9.57 -9.58 9.24
N ARG A 138 -9.82 -10.83 8.81
CA ARG A 138 -10.85 -11.15 7.80
C ARG A 138 -12.26 -10.81 8.27
N LYS A 139 -12.57 -11.12 9.54
CA LYS A 139 -13.84 -10.75 10.18
C LYS A 139 -14.00 -9.22 10.25
N ILE A 140 -12.96 -8.48 10.63
CA ILE A 140 -12.96 -7.01 10.64
C ILE A 140 -13.29 -6.45 9.25
N VAL A 141 -12.58 -6.91 8.21
CA VAL A 141 -12.77 -6.40 6.85
C VAL A 141 -14.16 -6.75 6.30
N ARG A 142 -14.73 -7.91 6.67
CA ARG A 142 -16.11 -8.28 6.32
C ARG A 142 -17.18 -7.41 7.01
N GLY A 143 -16.80 -6.61 8.01
CA GLY A 143 -17.71 -5.77 8.79
C GLY A 143 -18.27 -6.45 10.03
N ASP A 144 -17.74 -7.61 10.42
CA ASP A 144 -18.14 -8.29 11.65
C ASP A 144 -17.73 -7.45 12.88
N ARG A 145 -18.63 -7.33 13.85
CA ARG A 145 -18.32 -6.68 15.13
C ARG A 145 -17.53 -7.62 16.02
N ILE A 146 -16.21 -7.54 15.96
CA ILE A 146 -15.32 -8.30 16.83
C ILE A 146 -14.44 -7.38 17.67
N ASN A 147 -14.12 -7.82 18.88
CA ASN A 147 -13.11 -7.17 19.71
C ASN A 147 -11.74 -7.79 19.43
N ALA A 148 -10.92 -7.12 18.61
CA ALA A 148 -9.57 -7.56 18.26
C ALA A 148 -8.56 -6.41 18.50
N PRO A 149 -8.35 -6.02 19.78
CA PRO A 149 -7.47 -4.91 20.12
C PRO A 149 -6.04 -5.24 19.68
N GLY A 150 -5.38 -4.28 19.01
CA GLY A 150 -4.03 -4.46 18.48
C GLY A 150 -3.95 -5.08 17.08
N ASN A 151 -5.07 -5.46 16.46
CA ASN A 151 -5.07 -5.86 15.05
C ASN A 151 -4.95 -4.63 14.14
N ILE A 152 -3.87 -4.54 13.37
CA ILE A 152 -3.60 -3.41 12.47
C ILE A 152 -4.69 -3.20 11.42
N CYS A 153 -5.39 -4.26 11.02
CA CYS A 153 -6.49 -4.16 10.06
C CYS A 153 -7.67 -3.37 10.63
N HIS A 154 -7.91 -3.46 11.95
CA HIS A 154 -8.91 -2.62 12.63
C HIS A 154 -8.55 -1.14 12.53
N ILE A 155 -7.29 -0.80 12.83
CA ILE A 155 -6.77 0.58 12.75
C ILE A 155 -6.85 1.10 11.31
N CYS A 156 -6.45 0.28 10.35
CA CYS A 156 -6.52 0.58 8.91
C CYS A 156 -7.95 0.89 8.45
N CYS A 157 -8.93 0.06 8.85
CA CYS A 157 -10.35 0.28 8.54
C CYS A 157 -10.87 1.58 9.17
N LEU A 158 -10.56 1.84 10.45
CA LEU A 158 -10.95 3.07 11.15
C LEU A 158 -10.41 4.33 10.46
N ASN A 159 -9.15 4.28 10.01
CA ASN A 159 -8.49 5.40 9.35
C ASN A 159 -8.84 5.54 7.86
N LYS A 160 -9.61 4.60 7.29
CA LYS A 160 -9.90 4.52 5.85
C LYS A 160 -8.59 4.54 5.03
N ALA A 161 -7.64 3.70 5.45
CA ALA A 161 -6.33 3.58 4.83
C ALA A 161 -6.28 2.50 3.74
N ALA A 162 -7.30 1.63 3.69
CA ALA A 162 -7.52 0.71 2.58
C ALA A 162 -7.76 1.49 1.28
N ILE A 163 -7.25 0.94 0.18
CA ILE A 163 -7.35 1.50 -1.17
C ILE A 163 -8.13 0.54 -2.04
#